data_AF-A0ABD2PUR5-F1
#
_entry.id   AF-A0ABD2PUR5-F1
#
_cell.length_a   1.000
_cell.length_b   1.000
_cell.length_c   1.000
_cell.angle_alpha   90.00
_cell.angle_beta   90.00
_cell.angle_gamma   90.00
#
_symmetry.space_group_name_H-M   'P 1'
#
loop_
_entity.id
_entity.type
_entity.pdbx_description
1 polymer ?
#
loop_
_entity_poly.entity_id
_entity_poly.type
_entity_poly.pdbx_seq_one_letter_code
_entity_poly.pdbx_strand_id
1 'polypeptide(L)'
;MRFFVLLLLVGACCCWSNKHEASLEAVLNSIDKGLHFMESYFEQLNLDSVIGARLIEGKTGALIARYMSDMPDALFERLRRSQGAASRVAKKGYLASKLNTPYYHNQMKFLIQSHFWDLFQPRRALKNVTVPLERVREYFDERKSDNCLKLVSNPGQCSFSEECAEYLAQENLSEYDLTHQPFLILSATQVNLIPDDLDKVLVWLR
;
A
#
# COMPACT_ATOMS: atom_id res chain seq x y z
N MET A 1 -12.87 -9.76 56.14
CA MET A 1 -13.25 -8.78 55.10
C MET A 1 -12.04 -8.34 54.31
N ARG A 2 -11.61 -9.09 53.27
CA ARG A 2 -10.70 -8.61 52.20
C ARG A 2 -10.86 -9.51 50.97
N PHE A 3 -11.90 -9.26 50.18
CA PHE A 3 -12.09 -9.81 48.84
C PHE A 3 -12.71 -8.69 48.02
N PHE A 4 -11.91 -7.76 47.47
CA PHE A 4 -12.39 -6.77 46.48
C PHE A 4 -11.26 -5.90 45.90
N VAL A 5 -10.14 -6.45 45.40
CA VAL A 5 -9.16 -5.62 44.63
C VAL A 5 -8.43 -6.38 43.50
N LEU A 6 -9.00 -7.45 42.92
CA LEU A 6 -8.28 -8.21 41.88
C LEU A 6 -9.09 -8.49 40.61
N LEU A 7 -10.00 -7.59 40.25
CA LEU A 7 -10.81 -7.71 39.04
C LEU A 7 -10.80 -6.49 38.11
N LEU A 8 -9.94 -5.49 38.36
CA LEU A 8 -9.89 -4.27 37.55
C LEU A 8 -8.62 -4.09 36.69
N LEU A 9 -7.69 -5.06 36.67
CA LEU A 9 -6.46 -4.94 35.86
C LEU A 9 -6.38 -5.88 34.64
N VAL A 10 -7.41 -6.72 34.39
CA VAL A 10 -7.43 -7.61 33.21
C VAL A 10 -8.24 -7.01 32.04
N GLY A 11 -9.07 -6.00 32.29
CA GLY A 11 -9.97 -5.42 31.28
C GLY A 11 -9.32 -4.47 30.25
N ALA A 12 -8.13 -3.95 30.53
CA ALA A 12 -7.49 -2.95 29.66
C ALA A 12 -6.64 -3.56 28.51
N CYS A 13 -6.30 -4.85 28.57
CA CYS A 13 -5.50 -5.50 27.53
C CYS A 13 -6.36 -6.06 26.38
N CYS A 14 -7.56 -6.59 26.68
CA CYS A 14 -8.42 -7.21 25.65
C CYS A 14 -9.03 -6.20 24.66
N CYS A 15 -9.35 -4.99 25.10
CA CYS A 15 -9.96 -3.98 24.21
C CYS A 15 -8.98 -3.39 23.18
N TRP A 16 -7.67 -3.44 23.45
CA TRP A 16 -6.65 -3.02 22.49
C TRP A 16 -6.46 -4.10 21.42
N SER A 17 -6.37 -5.38 21.81
CA SER A 17 -6.23 -6.52 20.89
C SER A 17 -7.37 -6.59 19.86
N ASN A 18 -8.62 -6.45 20.32
CA ASN A 18 -9.80 -6.62 19.47
C ASN A 18 -9.91 -5.57 18.35
N LYS A 19 -9.41 -4.35 18.55
CA LYS A 19 -9.48 -3.29 17.53
C LYS A 19 -8.51 -3.54 16.37
N HIS A 20 -7.29 -4.00 16.67
CA HIS A 20 -6.30 -4.31 15.63
C HIS A 20 -6.68 -5.56 14.85
N GLU A 21 -7.24 -6.56 15.52
CA GLU A 21 -7.76 -7.77 14.88
C GLU A 21 -8.96 -7.45 13.96
N ALA A 22 -9.92 -6.65 14.43
CA ALA A 22 -11.03 -6.19 13.60
C ALA A 22 -10.58 -5.35 12.39
N SER A 23 -9.55 -4.52 12.56
CA SER A 23 -8.95 -3.72 11.47
C SER A 23 -8.25 -4.61 10.44
N LEU A 24 -7.44 -5.58 10.90
CA LEU A 24 -6.78 -6.55 10.04
C LEU A 24 -7.80 -7.37 9.23
N GLU A 25 -8.84 -7.86 9.89
CA GLU A 25 -9.91 -8.60 9.23
C GLU A 25 -10.65 -7.74 8.19
N ALA A 26 -10.95 -6.48 8.50
CA ALA A 26 -11.53 -5.56 7.54
C ALA A 26 -10.64 -5.34 6.31
N VAL A 27 -9.33 -5.18 6.50
CA VAL A 27 -8.35 -5.05 5.42
C VAL A 27 -8.29 -6.30 4.56
N LEU A 28 -8.14 -7.48 5.17
CA LEU A 28 -8.06 -8.75 4.43
C LEU A 28 -9.36 -9.04 3.68
N ASN A 29 -10.52 -8.79 4.29
CA ASN A 29 -11.82 -8.91 3.61
C ASN A 29 -11.95 -7.96 2.42
N SER A 30 -11.42 -6.74 2.55
CA SER A 30 -11.46 -5.75 1.46
C SER A 30 -10.54 -6.16 0.31
N ILE A 31 -9.35 -6.69 0.60
CA ILE A 31 -8.44 -7.28 -0.39
C ILE A 31 -9.12 -8.43 -1.11
N ASP A 32 -9.70 -9.39 -0.38
CA ASP A 32 -10.34 -10.57 -0.98
C ASP A 32 -11.49 -10.17 -1.92
N LYS A 33 -12.35 -9.23 -1.49
CA LYS A 33 -13.44 -8.70 -2.32
C LYS A 33 -12.94 -7.93 -3.54
N GLY A 34 -11.92 -7.08 -3.35
CA GLY A 34 -11.32 -6.30 -4.44
C GLY A 34 -10.71 -7.21 -5.50
N LEU A 35 -9.93 -8.22 -5.09
CA LEU A 35 -9.36 -9.20 -6.00
C LEU A 35 -10.42 -10.02 -6.73
N HIS A 36 -11.50 -10.41 -6.04
CA HIS A 36 -12.60 -11.13 -6.67
C HIS A 36 -13.31 -10.29 -7.74
N PHE A 37 -13.57 -9.01 -7.44
CA PHE A 37 -14.11 -8.06 -8.42
C PHE A 37 -13.16 -7.92 -9.62
N MET A 38 -11.87 -7.67 -9.37
CA MET A 38 -10.89 -7.52 -10.43
C MET A 38 -10.73 -8.76 -11.30
N GLU A 39 -10.80 -9.96 -10.71
CA GLU A 39 -10.74 -11.22 -11.46
C GLU A 39 -11.96 -11.39 -12.39
N SER A 40 -13.13 -10.89 -11.96
CA SER A 40 -14.38 -10.95 -12.72
C SER A 40 -14.45 -9.93 -13.86
N TYR A 41 -13.81 -8.77 -13.69
CA TYR A 41 -13.85 -7.64 -14.65
C TYR A 41 -12.48 -7.32 -15.26
N PHE A 42 -11.61 -8.32 -15.40
CA PHE A 42 -10.19 -8.11 -15.73
C PHE A 42 -9.93 -7.35 -17.05
N GLU A 43 -10.84 -7.46 -18.02
CA GLU A 43 -10.74 -6.78 -19.32
C GLU A 43 -11.00 -5.26 -19.23
N GLN A 44 -11.71 -4.83 -18.19
CA GLN A 44 -12.10 -3.44 -17.94
C GLN A 44 -11.15 -2.75 -16.96
N LEU A 45 -10.16 -3.47 -16.44
CA LEU A 45 -9.20 -2.93 -15.50
C LEU A 45 -8.29 -1.91 -16.18
N ASN A 46 -8.12 -0.76 -15.52
CA ASN A 46 -7.07 0.18 -15.84
C ASN A 46 -5.72 -0.31 -15.29
N LEU A 47 -4.65 0.44 -15.54
CA LEU A 47 -3.31 0.05 -15.09
C LEU A 47 -3.18 0.06 -13.56
N ASP A 48 -3.82 1.01 -12.88
CA ASP A 48 -3.75 1.15 -11.41
C ASP A 48 -4.27 -0.09 -10.71
N SER A 49 -5.31 -0.70 -11.29
CA SER A 49 -5.81 -2.00 -10.86
C SER A 49 -4.72 -3.07 -10.97
N VAL A 50 -4.00 -3.14 -12.09
CA VAL A 50 -2.88 -4.08 -12.28
C VAL A 50 -1.76 -3.82 -11.27
N ILE A 51 -1.42 -2.55 -11.04
CA ILE A 51 -0.43 -2.12 -10.05
C ILE A 51 -0.85 -2.56 -8.64
N GLY A 52 -2.11 -2.32 -8.25
CA GLY A 52 -2.65 -2.74 -6.96
C GLY A 52 -2.58 -4.25 -6.75
N ALA A 53 -2.92 -5.04 -7.77
CA ALA A 53 -2.76 -6.50 -7.72
C ALA A 53 -1.29 -6.91 -7.58
N ARG A 54 -0.35 -6.27 -8.29
CA ARG A 54 1.09 -6.54 -8.14
C ARG A 54 1.62 -6.15 -6.77
N LEU A 55 1.13 -5.05 -6.21
CA LEU A 55 1.45 -4.62 -4.85
C LEU A 55 0.97 -5.66 -3.83
N ILE A 56 -0.28 -6.14 -3.93
CA ILE A 56 -0.80 -7.18 -3.03
C ILE A 56 0.01 -8.47 -3.18
N GLU A 57 0.29 -8.92 -4.40
CA GLU A 57 1.11 -10.11 -4.67
C GLU A 57 2.49 -10.02 -3.99
N GLY A 58 3.22 -8.92 -4.21
CA GLY A 58 4.56 -8.74 -3.64
C GLY A 58 4.55 -8.56 -2.13
N LYS A 59 3.64 -7.74 -1.59
CA LYS A 59 3.59 -7.47 -0.14
C LYS A 59 3.13 -8.67 0.68
N THR A 60 2.14 -9.43 0.19
CA THR A 60 1.75 -10.68 0.86
C THR A 60 2.87 -11.71 0.80
N GLY A 61 3.55 -11.84 -0.35
CA GLY A 61 4.73 -12.70 -0.49
C GLY A 61 5.86 -12.33 0.46
N ALA A 62 6.20 -11.05 0.55
CA ALA A 62 7.22 -10.52 1.45
C ALA A 62 6.88 -10.76 2.93
N LEU A 63 5.61 -10.59 3.32
CA LEU A 63 5.14 -10.87 4.68
C LEU A 63 5.23 -12.35 5.02
N ILE A 64 4.78 -13.23 4.12
CA ILE A 64 4.89 -14.68 4.30
C ILE A 64 6.37 -15.08 4.44
N ALA A 65 7.23 -14.65 3.52
CA ALA A 65 8.65 -14.98 3.55
C ALA A 65 9.34 -14.52 4.85
N ARG A 66 8.91 -13.38 5.40
CA ARG A 66 9.51 -12.81 6.62
C ARG A 66 9.01 -13.46 7.91
N TYR A 67 7.72 -13.80 7.97
CA TYR A 67 7.04 -14.14 9.22
C TYR A 67 6.42 -15.54 9.25
N MET A 68 6.65 -16.39 8.23
CA MET A 68 5.98 -17.70 8.14
C MET A 68 6.08 -18.55 9.41
N SER A 69 7.22 -18.52 10.12
CA SER A 69 7.43 -19.34 11.32
C SER A 69 6.60 -18.88 12.53
N ASP A 70 6.22 -17.61 12.57
CA ASP A 70 5.50 -16.98 13.69
C ASP A 70 4.03 -16.68 13.34
N MET A 71 3.62 -17.00 12.11
CA MET A 71 2.30 -16.66 11.58
C MET A 71 1.28 -17.76 11.89
N PRO A 72 0.08 -17.42 12.41
CA PRO A 72 -0.99 -18.41 12.56
C PRO A 72 -1.36 -19.05 11.21
N ASP A 73 -1.55 -20.37 11.18
CA ASP A 73 -1.84 -21.13 9.95
C ASP A 73 -3.02 -20.55 9.15
N ALA A 74 -4.08 -20.13 9.83
CA ALA A 74 -5.25 -19.53 9.19
C ALA A 74 -4.91 -18.23 8.45
N LEU A 75 -4.04 -17.40 9.03
CA LEU A 75 -3.56 -16.16 8.42
C LEU A 75 -2.61 -16.45 7.26
N PHE A 76 -1.70 -17.42 7.44
CA PHE A 76 -0.79 -17.87 6.38
C PHE A 76 -1.57 -18.33 5.14
N GLU A 77 -2.52 -19.25 5.32
CA GLU A 77 -3.35 -19.77 4.23
C GLU A 77 -4.16 -18.67 3.54
N ARG A 78 -4.68 -17.72 4.32
CA ARG A 78 -5.41 -16.59 3.76
C ARG A 78 -4.52 -15.69 2.91
N LEU A 79 -3.35 -15.29 3.43
CA LEU A 79 -2.39 -14.48 2.68
C LEU A 79 -1.90 -15.21 1.42
N ARG A 80 -1.67 -16.53 1.49
CA ARG A 80 -1.32 -17.38 0.33
C ARG A 80 -2.41 -17.36 -0.74
N ARG A 81 -3.69 -17.44 -0.34
CA ARG A 81 -4.82 -17.34 -1.27
C ARG A 81 -4.91 -15.95 -1.90
N SER A 82 -4.82 -14.89 -1.11
CA SER A 82 -4.86 -13.51 -1.61
C SER A 82 -3.67 -13.24 -2.55
N GLN A 83 -2.47 -13.70 -2.22
CA GLN A 83 -1.27 -13.64 -3.08
C GLN A 83 -1.53 -14.32 -4.44
N GLY A 84 -2.06 -15.55 -4.40
CA GLY A 84 -2.37 -16.31 -5.61
C GLY A 84 -3.44 -15.65 -6.49
N ALA A 85 -4.50 -15.11 -5.87
CA ALA A 85 -5.53 -14.35 -6.58
C ALA A 85 -4.97 -13.07 -7.21
N ALA A 86 -4.17 -12.33 -6.45
CA ALA A 86 -3.48 -11.13 -6.94
C ALA A 86 -2.56 -11.43 -8.12
N SER A 87 -1.80 -12.54 -8.08
CA SER A 87 -0.97 -12.97 -9.20
C SER A 87 -1.77 -13.25 -10.48
N ARG A 88 -2.94 -13.91 -10.35
CA ARG A 88 -3.82 -14.19 -11.51
C ARG A 88 -4.40 -12.89 -12.09
N VAL A 89 -4.91 -12.01 -11.24
CA VAL A 89 -5.43 -10.70 -11.63
C VAL A 89 -4.34 -9.89 -12.34
N ALA A 90 -3.16 -9.81 -11.75
CA ALA A 90 -2.03 -9.06 -12.32
C ALA A 90 -1.60 -9.60 -13.69
N LYS A 91 -1.55 -10.93 -13.88
CA LYS A 91 -1.21 -11.55 -15.17
C LYS A 91 -2.27 -11.23 -16.25
N LYS A 92 -3.55 -11.35 -15.92
CA LYS A 92 -4.65 -11.02 -16.85
C LYS A 92 -4.68 -9.52 -17.18
N GLY A 93 -4.61 -8.68 -16.16
CA GLY A 93 -4.60 -7.22 -16.29
C GLY A 93 -3.37 -6.68 -17.01
N TYR A 94 -2.20 -7.33 -16.86
CA TYR A 94 -1.01 -6.98 -17.65
C TYR A 94 -1.28 -7.14 -19.16
N LEU A 95 -1.91 -8.23 -19.58
CA LEU A 95 -2.26 -8.45 -20.99
C LEU A 95 -3.34 -7.46 -21.44
N ALA A 96 -4.38 -7.23 -20.64
CA ALA A 96 -5.45 -6.29 -20.95
C ALA A 96 -4.91 -4.85 -21.11
N SER A 97 -4.09 -4.37 -20.17
CA SER A 97 -3.48 -3.03 -20.24
C SER A 97 -2.56 -2.87 -21.45
N LYS A 98 -1.81 -3.91 -21.82
CA LYS A 98 -0.98 -3.86 -23.03
C LYS A 98 -1.80 -3.65 -24.31
N LEU A 99 -3.03 -4.18 -24.35
CA LEU A 99 -3.94 -4.05 -25.50
C LEU A 99 -4.74 -2.74 -25.45
N ASN A 100 -5.31 -2.42 -24.29
CA ASN A 100 -6.27 -1.32 -24.12
C ASN A 100 -5.57 0.03 -23.96
N THR A 101 -4.43 0.07 -23.27
CA THR A 101 -3.69 1.31 -22.93
C THR A 101 -2.18 1.18 -23.18
N PRO A 102 -1.75 0.83 -24.41
CA PRO A 102 -0.35 0.47 -24.72
C PRO A 102 0.67 1.57 -24.39
N TYR A 103 0.30 2.84 -24.58
CA TYR A 103 1.18 3.96 -24.22
C TYR A 103 1.43 4.00 -22.72
N TYR A 104 0.37 3.99 -21.91
CA TYR A 104 0.49 4.05 -20.45
C TYR A 104 1.15 2.81 -19.88
N HIS A 105 0.81 1.63 -20.41
CA HIS A 105 1.48 0.37 -20.10
C HIS A 105 2.99 0.48 -20.27
N ASN A 106 3.47 1.03 -21.40
CA ASN A 106 4.91 1.13 -21.66
C ASN A 106 5.63 2.10 -20.72
N GLN A 107 4.97 3.20 -20.32
CA GLN A 107 5.54 4.19 -19.39
C GLN A 107 5.68 3.61 -17.98
N MET A 108 4.67 2.87 -17.53
CA MET A 108 4.56 2.40 -16.14
C MET A 108 4.84 0.90 -15.98
N LYS A 109 5.38 0.24 -17.02
CA LYS A 109 5.61 -1.22 -17.02
C LYS A 109 6.47 -1.71 -15.85
N PHE A 110 7.35 -0.87 -15.32
CA PHE A 110 8.23 -1.23 -14.20
C PHE A 110 7.44 -1.52 -12.90
N LEU A 111 6.33 -0.81 -12.66
CA LEU A 111 5.47 -1.00 -11.49
C LEU A 111 4.64 -2.29 -11.55
N ILE A 112 4.44 -2.82 -12.75
CA ILE A 112 3.64 -4.03 -12.99
C ILE A 112 4.49 -5.28 -13.30
N GLN A 113 5.82 -5.14 -13.24
CA GLN A 113 6.74 -6.26 -13.33
C GLN A 113 6.58 -7.18 -12.13
N SER A 114 6.78 -8.48 -12.38
CA SER A 114 6.83 -9.44 -11.27
C SER A 114 8.03 -9.11 -10.39
N HIS A 115 7.88 -9.32 -9.09
CA HIS A 115 8.92 -9.10 -8.06
C HIS A 115 9.33 -7.64 -7.77
N PHE A 116 8.76 -6.64 -8.45
CA PHE A 116 9.05 -5.24 -8.13
C PHE A 116 8.66 -4.88 -6.68
N TRP A 117 7.58 -5.47 -6.16
CA TRP A 117 7.02 -5.16 -4.85
C TRP A 117 7.48 -6.06 -3.70
N ASP A 118 8.45 -6.95 -3.96
CA ASP A 118 8.88 -7.99 -3.02
C ASP A 118 9.73 -7.43 -1.86
N LEU A 119 10.16 -6.17 -1.94
CA LEU A 119 10.93 -5.56 -0.86
C LEU A 119 10.06 -5.44 0.40
N PHE A 120 10.43 -6.22 1.42
CA PHE A 120 9.91 -6.06 2.76
C PHE A 120 10.55 -4.86 3.44
N GLN A 121 9.72 -4.01 4.04
CA GLN A 121 10.19 -2.94 4.91
C GLN A 121 9.57 -3.06 6.30
N PRO A 122 10.39 -3.01 7.37
CA PRO A 122 9.88 -3.07 8.73
C PRO A 122 8.99 -1.85 9.01
N ARG A 123 7.86 -2.11 9.66
CA ARG A 123 6.92 -1.05 10.07
C ARG A 123 7.63 -0.06 11.00
N ARG A 124 7.52 1.23 10.71
CA ARG A 124 7.72 2.28 11.71
C ARG A 124 6.40 2.49 12.44
N ALA A 125 6.47 2.69 13.75
CA ALA A 125 5.27 3.08 14.50
C ALA A 125 4.78 4.43 13.95
N LEU A 126 3.53 4.45 13.51
CA LEU A 126 2.85 5.70 13.23
C LEU A 126 2.64 6.41 14.57
N LYS A 127 3.01 7.69 14.65
CA LYS A 127 2.61 8.50 15.80
C LYS A 127 1.09 8.75 15.68
N ASN A 128 0.43 9.02 16.80
CA ASN A 128 -1.01 9.22 16.80
C ASN A 128 -1.36 10.54 16.10
N VAL A 129 -1.66 10.46 14.79
CA VAL A 129 -2.12 11.61 14.01
C VAL A 129 -3.54 11.94 14.40
N THR A 130 -3.80 13.21 14.66
CA THR A 130 -5.16 13.73 14.60
C THR A 130 -5.23 14.60 13.36
N VAL A 131 -5.68 14.04 12.23
CA VAL A 131 -5.87 14.82 10.99
C VAL A 131 -7.13 15.66 11.16
N PRO A 132 -7.07 16.99 11.03
CA PRO A 132 -8.28 17.82 11.01
C PRO A 132 -9.18 17.40 9.84
N LEU A 133 -10.47 17.16 10.10
CA LEU A 133 -11.49 16.85 9.08
C LEU A 133 -11.89 18.08 8.25
N GLU A 134 -11.01 19.07 8.10
CA GLU A 134 -11.30 20.19 7.20
C GLU A 134 -11.31 19.66 5.77
N ARG A 135 -12.42 19.86 5.05
CA ARG A 135 -12.51 19.44 3.64
C ARG A 135 -11.46 20.18 2.86
N VAL A 136 -10.55 19.43 2.27
CA VAL A 136 -9.46 19.98 1.50
C VAL A 136 -9.68 19.82 0.02
N ARG A 137 -9.21 20.84 -0.71
CA ARG A 137 -9.20 20.93 -2.16
C ARG A 137 -8.54 19.70 -2.78
N GLU A 138 -9.24 19.12 -3.75
CA GLU A 138 -8.65 18.24 -4.75
C GLU A 138 -7.68 19.08 -5.61
N TYR A 139 -6.40 18.74 -5.59
CA TYR A 139 -5.36 19.37 -6.41
C TYR A 139 -4.56 18.32 -7.17
N PHE A 140 -5.18 17.19 -7.46
CA PHE A 140 -4.50 16.09 -8.13
C PHE A 140 -4.09 16.47 -9.56
N ASP A 141 -2.79 16.39 -9.83
CA ASP A 141 -2.22 16.50 -11.18
C ASP A 141 -1.58 15.15 -11.54
N GLU A 142 -2.35 14.32 -12.26
CA GLU A 142 -1.92 12.99 -12.73
C GLU A 142 -0.58 13.06 -13.46
N ARG A 143 -0.36 14.10 -14.26
CA ARG A 143 0.88 14.25 -15.01
C ARG A 143 2.07 14.51 -14.10
N LYS A 144 1.90 15.29 -13.02
CA LYS A 144 2.95 15.46 -12.01
C LYS A 144 3.21 14.16 -11.26
N SER A 145 2.17 13.48 -10.81
CA SER A 145 2.25 12.15 -10.16
C SER A 145 3.03 11.15 -11.03
N ASP A 146 2.62 11.01 -12.30
CA ASP A 146 3.26 10.15 -13.29
C ASP A 146 4.74 10.50 -13.51
N ASN A 147 5.06 11.80 -13.58
CA ASN A 147 6.44 12.24 -13.75
C ASN A 147 7.30 11.88 -12.54
N CYS A 148 6.76 12.00 -11.33
CA CYS A 148 7.46 11.57 -10.12
C CYS A 148 7.64 10.06 -10.05
N LEU A 149 6.64 9.27 -10.48
CA LEU A 149 6.77 7.82 -10.59
C LEU A 149 7.85 7.41 -11.60
N LYS A 150 8.01 8.12 -12.71
CA LYS A 150 9.07 7.80 -13.69
C LYS A 150 10.48 7.89 -13.09
N LEU A 151 10.70 8.73 -12.07
CA LEU A 151 11.99 8.78 -11.37
C LEU A 151 12.32 7.44 -10.68
N VAL A 152 11.30 6.73 -10.17
CA VAL A 152 11.44 5.39 -9.59
C VAL A 152 11.96 4.37 -10.62
N SER A 153 11.66 4.58 -11.90
CA SER A 153 12.10 3.69 -12.98
C SER A 153 13.55 3.92 -13.43
N ASN A 154 14.24 4.96 -12.92
CA ASN A 154 15.54 5.37 -13.40
C ASN A 154 16.68 4.88 -12.47
N PRO A 155 17.45 3.83 -12.85
CA PRO A 155 18.45 3.20 -11.99
C PRO A 155 19.70 4.06 -11.67
N GLY A 156 19.74 5.34 -12.09
CA GLY A 156 20.83 6.27 -11.78
C GLY A 156 20.46 7.42 -10.82
N GLN A 157 19.22 7.48 -10.36
CA GLN A 157 18.74 8.58 -9.55
C GLN A 157 18.75 8.21 -8.07
N CYS A 158 19.49 8.97 -7.25
CA CYS A 158 19.62 8.72 -5.81
C CYS A 158 18.65 9.54 -4.95
N SER A 159 17.99 10.55 -5.53
CA SER A 159 17.04 11.41 -4.81
C SER A 159 15.90 11.87 -5.71
N PHE A 160 14.75 12.15 -5.10
CA PHE A 160 13.67 12.86 -5.78
C PHE A 160 14.15 14.24 -6.27
N SER A 161 13.52 14.76 -7.32
CA SER A 161 13.59 16.19 -7.62
C SER A 161 12.91 16.98 -6.49
N GLU A 162 13.30 18.24 -6.32
CA GLU A 162 12.67 19.16 -5.37
C GLU A 162 11.15 19.22 -5.58
N GLU A 163 10.70 19.33 -6.84
CA GLU A 163 9.27 19.32 -7.20
C GLU A 163 8.54 18.05 -6.71
N CYS A 164 9.14 16.87 -6.87
CA CYS A 164 8.52 15.63 -6.42
C CYS A 164 8.55 15.46 -4.90
N ALA A 165 9.59 15.97 -4.23
CA ALA A 165 9.66 16.00 -2.78
C ALA A 165 8.59 16.94 -2.19
N GLU A 166 8.38 18.11 -2.80
CA GLU A 166 7.31 19.04 -2.44
C GLU A 166 5.93 18.45 -2.69
N TYR A 167 5.73 17.78 -3.83
CA TYR A 167 4.49 17.08 -4.13
C TYR A 167 4.18 15.99 -3.08
N LEU A 168 5.19 15.21 -2.68
CA LEU A 168 5.07 14.22 -1.62
C LEU A 168 4.79 14.82 -0.24
N ALA A 169 5.26 16.03 0.04
CA ALA A 169 5.08 16.71 1.32
C ALA A 169 3.77 17.51 1.40
N GLN A 170 2.93 17.49 0.35
CA GLN A 170 1.69 18.26 0.34
C GLN A 170 0.78 17.86 1.49
N GLU A 171 0.24 18.91 2.11
CA GLU A 171 -0.62 18.81 3.27
C GLU A 171 -2.08 18.87 2.89
N ASN A 172 -2.92 18.27 3.74
CA ASN A 172 -4.36 18.37 3.63
C ASN A 172 -4.82 17.81 2.26
N LEU A 173 -4.47 16.55 1.96
CA LEU A 173 -4.95 15.89 0.74
C LEU A 173 -6.26 15.15 1.02
N SER A 174 -7.11 14.98 0.01
CA SER A 174 -8.34 14.22 0.12
C SER A 174 -8.47 13.19 -1.02
N GLU A 175 -9.27 12.15 -0.78
CA GLU A 175 -9.70 11.20 -1.81
C GLU A 175 -8.54 10.59 -2.64
N TYR A 176 -8.47 10.95 -3.93
CA TYR A 176 -7.54 10.38 -4.90
C TYR A 176 -6.09 10.78 -4.62
N ASP A 177 -5.87 12.02 -4.16
CA ASP A 177 -4.56 12.53 -3.74
C ASP A 177 -3.99 11.70 -2.58
N LEU A 178 -4.84 11.36 -1.60
CA LEU A 178 -4.46 10.54 -0.44
C LEU A 178 -4.11 9.10 -0.84
N THR A 179 -4.60 8.60 -1.98
CA THR A 179 -4.22 7.27 -2.46
C THR A 179 -2.85 7.30 -3.16
N HIS A 180 -2.56 8.39 -3.89
CA HIS A 180 -1.33 8.55 -4.66
C HIS A 180 -0.10 8.85 -3.81
N GLN A 181 -0.24 9.62 -2.73
CA GLN A 181 0.90 9.97 -1.87
C GLN A 181 1.53 8.73 -1.20
N PRO A 182 0.79 7.86 -0.47
CA PRO A 182 1.34 6.61 0.07
C PRO A 182 1.87 5.69 -1.03
N PHE A 183 1.21 5.66 -2.19
CA PHE A 183 1.65 4.85 -3.32
C PHE A 183 3.01 5.30 -3.87
N LEU A 184 3.23 6.60 -4.07
CA LEU A 184 4.50 7.14 -4.53
C LEU A 184 5.61 6.89 -3.50
N ILE A 185 5.33 7.06 -2.20
CA ILE A 185 6.27 6.73 -1.12
C ILE A 185 6.66 5.25 -1.19
N LEU A 186 5.67 4.35 -1.28
CA LEU A 186 5.90 2.90 -1.35
C LEU A 186 6.71 2.51 -2.59
N SER A 187 6.46 3.16 -3.73
CA SER A 187 7.18 2.94 -4.99
C SER A 187 8.65 3.35 -4.87
N ALA A 188 8.91 4.56 -4.38
CA ALA A 188 10.26 5.08 -4.19
C ALA A 188 11.07 4.23 -3.20
N THR A 189 10.38 3.77 -2.18
CA THR A 189 10.89 2.86 -1.17
C THR A 189 11.34 1.52 -1.76
N GLN A 190 10.70 1.01 -2.83
CA GLN A 190 11.13 -0.23 -3.51
C GLN A 190 12.53 -0.10 -4.12
N VAL A 191 12.94 1.12 -4.47
CA VAL A 191 14.20 1.40 -5.18
C VAL A 191 15.19 2.20 -4.33
N ASN A 192 14.94 2.34 -3.02
CA ASN A 192 15.72 3.16 -2.09
C ASN A 192 15.84 4.65 -2.51
N LEU A 193 14.87 5.15 -3.27
CA LEU A 193 14.73 6.56 -3.60
C LEU A 193 13.95 7.25 -2.49
N ILE A 194 14.60 7.48 -1.36
CA ILE A 194 13.94 7.99 -0.17
C ILE A 194 14.37 9.45 0.03
N PRO A 195 13.44 10.42 0.18
CA PRO A 195 13.81 11.79 0.56
C PRO A 195 14.57 11.78 1.90
N ASP A 196 15.65 12.54 2.00
CA ASP A 196 16.42 12.70 3.25
C ASP A 196 15.52 13.13 4.42
N ASP A 197 14.46 13.89 4.12
CA ASP A 197 13.42 14.34 5.04
C ASP A 197 12.13 13.49 4.95
N LEU A 198 12.24 12.16 4.96
CA LEU A 198 11.09 11.25 5.16
C LEU A 198 10.17 11.68 6.30
N ASP A 199 10.76 12.30 7.31
CA ASP A 199 10.08 12.84 8.48
C ASP A 199 9.13 13.99 8.18
N LYS A 200 9.28 14.71 7.05
CA LYS A 200 8.32 15.72 6.55
C LYS A 200 7.22 15.07 5.71
N VAL A 201 7.55 14.05 4.93
CA VAL A 201 6.61 13.33 4.05
C VAL A 201 5.68 12.41 4.85
N LEU A 202 6.18 11.80 5.93
CA LEU A 202 5.39 10.95 6.82
C LEU A 202 4.53 11.74 7.83
N VAL A 203 4.50 13.08 7.78
CA VAL A 203 3.66 13.91 8.68
C VAL A 203 2.18 13.53 8.60
N TRP A 204 1.72 13.01 7.47
CA TRP A 204 0.34 12.53 7.28
C TRP A 204 0.04 11.19 7.95
N LEU A 205 1.09 10.49 8.39
CA LEU A 205 1.00 9.32 9.25
C LEU A 205 1.56 9.61 10.68
N ARG A 206 1.74 10.89 11.06
CA ARG A 206 2.19 11.32 12.41
C ARG A 206 1.14 11.90 13.34
#